data_AF-H6QSQ9-F1
#
_entry.id   AF-H6QSQ9-F1
#
_cell.length_a   1.000
_cell.length_b   1.000
_cell.length_c   1.000
_cell.angle_alpha   90.00
_cell.angle_beta   90.00
_cell.angle_gamma   90.00
#
_symmetry.space_group_name_H-M   'P 1'
#
loop_
_entity.id
_entity.type
_entity.pdbx_description
1 polymer ?
#
loop_
_entity_poly.entity_id
_entity_poly.type
_entity_poly.pdbx_seq_one_letter_code
_entity_poly.pdbx_strand_id
1 'polypeptide(L)'
;MLPLRNILHSFRSLNHPSGYPLSRWNHRSYLFSTFVMVCILDLSILIAFSISTLWALPNPGEPTVRPSVVPPRAPQNNLTSPPASSPKLAPPPPKPASSSSTCKSVRVRKEWRTLSYEQQADYIKSIKCLVRLPSKLLGPSYRRWDDFEYVHCDLRKRLHTRPLFLPWHRYFTFVHEKILREECGFRGTVPYWNWTLDHKNITHSPVWSSDPVVGFGSNGSFFGPGSDPDDLDAGVVTDGAFARFPIYYPGRMMLQRNFHLDPPFAIPGYYLGSQWYNPNNMEIIASQANFSTFTMKLEGNYKQPDGTILPGPHSIIHSLLGGDMPDLAYSVNDVSGLCMYSHPVILSHANQHSRIFSRCSFPITPG
;
A
#
# COMPACT_ATOMS: atom_id res chain seq x y z
N MET A 1 -17.36 2.10 18.38
CA MET A 1 -17.72 0.67 18.12
C MET A 1 -17.87 0.34 16.63
N LEU A 2 -18.51 1.20 15.84
CA LEU A 2 -18.85 0.97 14.42
C LEU A 2 -17.71 1.04 13.37
N PRO A 3 -16.66 1.87 13.46
CA PRO A 3 -15.85 2.18 12.27
C PRO A 3 -15.12 0.99 11.63
N LEU A 4 -14.34 0.22 12.39
CA LEU A 4 -13.59 -0.94 11.86
C LEU A 4 -14.51 -2.12 11.50
N ARG A 5 -15.56 -2.37 12.29
CA ARG A 5 -16.60 -3.35 11.91
C ARG A 5 -17.32 -2.95 10.62
N ASN A 6 -17.62 -1.66 10.44
CA ASN A 6 -18.24 -1.16 9.21
C ASN A 6 -17.31 -1.29 8.00
N ILE A 7 -15.99 -1.16 8.18
CA ILE A 7 -15.02 -1.49 7.14
C ILE A 7 -15.16 -2.97 6.77
N LEU A 8 -15.13 -3.89 7.73
CA LEU A 8 -15.27 -5.32 7.43
C LEU A 8 -16.62 -5.65 6.77
N HIS A 9 -17.73 -5.16 7.32
CA HIS A 9 -19.07 -5.45 6.81
C HIS A 9 -19.31 -4.88 5.42
N SER A 10 -18.95 -3.61 5.18
CA SER A 10 -19.15 -2.96 3.88
C SER A 10 -18.37 -3.65 2.76
N PHE A 11 -17.19 -4.19 3.07
CA PHE A 11 -16.35 -4.85 2.07
C PHE A 11 -16.65 -6.34 1.92
N ARG A 12 -17.20 -7.00 2.95
CA ARG A 12 -17.71 -8.38 2.85
C ARG A 12 -19.05 -8.45 2.11
N SER A 13 -19.91 -7.43 2.21
CA SER A 13 -21.23 -7.40 1.57
C SER A 13 -21.23 -7.12 0.07
N LEU A 14 -20.15 -6.56 -0.49
CA LEU A 14 -20.00 -6.34 -1.94
C LEU A 14 -20.00 -7.65 -2.78
N ASN A 15 -20.08 -8.82 -2.14
CA ASN A 15 -20.02 -10.14 -2.78
C ASN A 15 -21.31 -10.98 -2.64
N HIS A 16 -22.50 -10.40 -2.44
CA HIS A 16 -23.74 -11.18 -2.49
C HIS A 16 -24.67 -10.78 -3.64
N PRO A 17 -24.70 -11.54 -4.74
CA PRO A 17 -25.96 -11.98 -5.30
C PRO A 17 -26.60 -13.00 -4.34
N SER A 18 -27.89 -12.81 -4.11
CA SER A 18 -28.83 -13.61 -3.29
C SER A 18 -28.47 -15.04 -2.88
N GLY A 19 -28.62 -15.31 -1.57
CA GLY A 19 -29.18 -16.56 -1.04
C GLY A 19 -28.17 -17.56 -0.49
N TYR A 20 -28.06 -17.64 0.84
CA TYR A 20 -28.11 -18.84 1.72
C TYR A 20 -27.78 -18.40 3.17
N PRO A 21 -28.53 -18.83 4.19
CA PRO A 21 -28.34 -18.35 5.56
C PRO A 21 -27.15 -19.07 6.22
N LEU A 22 -26.20 -18.31 6.75
CA LEU A 22 -25.14 -18.83 7.61
C LEU A 22 -25.71 -19.20 8.97
N SER A 23 -25.97 -20.49 9.18
CA SER A 23 -26.21 -21.08 10.48
C SER A 23 -24.94 -21.01 11.35
N ARG A 24 -25.16 -20.81 12.66
CA ARG A 24 -24.22 -20.83 13.78
C ARG A 24 -22.98 -21.72 13.56
N TRP A 25 -21.79 -21.15 13.72
CA TRP A 25 -20.54 -21.90 13.92
C TRP A 25 -20.02 -21.66 15.34
N ASN A 26 -20.06 -22.71 16.14
CA ASN A 26 -19.58 -22.77 17.51
C ASN A 26 -18.05 -22.81 17.56
N HIS A 27 -17.48 -22.06 18.50
CA HIS A 27 -16.10 -22.16 18.95
C HIS A 27 -15.85 -23.54 19.59
N ARG A 28 -15.06 -24.38 18.93
CA ARG A 28 -14.12 -25.39 19.46
C ARG A 28 -13.71 -26.28 18.28
N SER A 29 -12.43 -26.65 18.21
CA SER A 29 -11.81 -27.51 17.19
C SER A 29 -11.17 -26.79 15.98
N TYR A 30 -10.17 -25.95 16.21
CA TYR A 30 -9.06 -25.73 15.27
C TYR A 30 -7.77 -25.45 16.07
N LEU A 31 -7.34 -26.46 16.82
CA LEU A 31 -5.98 -26.65 17.29
C LEU A 31 -5.63 -28.06 16.77
N PHE A 32 -4.51 -28.20 16.05
CA PHE A 32 -4.10 -29.37 15.27
C PHE A 32 -4.81 -29.54 13.92
N SER A 33 -4.22 -28.99 12.85
CA SER A 33 -4.14 -29.59 11.49
C SER A 33 -3.96 -28.52 10.38
N THR A 34 -2.99 -27.62 10.50
CA THR A 34 -2.50 -26.81 9.36
C THR A 34 -0.98 -26.66 9.29
N PHE A 35 -0.22 -27.42 10.09
CA PHE A 35 1.17 -27.72 9.77
C PHE A 35 1.17 -28.90 8.79
N VAL A 36 1.97 -28.85 7.71
CA VAL A 36 2.18 -29.89 6.66
C VAL A 36 1.42 -29.72 5.33
N MET A 37 1.03 -28.51 4.89
CA MET A 37 0.53 -28.36 3.50
C MET A 37 0.94 -27.07 2.80
N VAL A 38 2.26 -26.80 2.76
CA VAL A 38 2.87 -25.74 1.91
C VAL A 38 4.18 -26.19 1.21
N CYS A 39 4.60 -27.47 1.27
CA CYS A 39 5.89 -27.89 0.68
C CYS A 39 5.83 -28.85 -0.53
N ILE A 40 4.74 -28.96 -1.28
CA ILE A 40 4.74 -29.81 -2.50
C ILE A 40 3.95 -29.13 -3.63
N LEU A 41 4.49 -28.05 -4.19
CA LEU A 41 4.18 -27.60 -5.55
C LEU A 41 5.34 -26.74 -6.08
N ASP A 42 6.56 -27.28 -6.12
CA ASP A 42 7.68 -26.68 -6.89
C ASP A 42 8.80 -27.70 -7.16
N LEU A 43 8.45 -28.83 -7.79
CA LEU A 43 9.45 -29.79 -8.28
C LEU A 43 9.00 -30.51 -9.56
N SER A 44 8.57 -29.75 -10.57
CA SER A 44 8.21 -30.31 -11.90
C SER A 44 8.63 -29.47 -13.11
N ILE A 45 9.45 -28.42 -12.92
CA ILE A 45 9.93 -27.55 -14.03
C ILE A 45 11.46 -27.56 -14.14
N LEU A 46 12.11 -28.62 -13.64
CA LEU A 46 13.49 -28.95 -13.95
C LEU A 46 13.52 -30.43 -14.29
N ILE A 47 14.14 -30.79 -15.42
CA ILE A 47 14.11 -32.10 -16.11
C ILE A 47 12.99 -32.22 -17.16
N ALA A 48 13.02 -31.38 -18.19
CA ALA A 48 12.45 -31.72 -19.50
C ALA A 48 12.98 -30.84 -20.65
N PHE A 49 14.28 -30.50 -20.71
CA PHE A 49 14.87 -30.02 -21.97
C PHE A 49 16.36 -30.39 -22.03
N SER A 50 16.64 -31.64 -22.38
CA SER A 50 17.89 -32.04 -23.01
C SER A 50 17.68 -33.31 -23.83
N ILE A 51 18.15 -33.23 -25.07
CA ILE A 51 18.36 -34.28 -26.08
C ILE A 51 17.18 -34.56 -27.03
N SER A 52 17.46 -34.27 -28.32
CA SER A 52 16.83 -34.69 -29.59
C SER A 52 16.35 -33.45 -30.37
N THR A 53 16.89 -33.00 -31.51
CA THR A 53 17.82 -33.50 -32.55
C THR A 53 18.14 -32.25 -33.41
N LEU A 54 19.38 -31.78 -33.54
CA LEU A 54 20.29 -32.02 -34.69
C LEU A 54 19.61 -32.34 -36.04
N TRP A 55 20.15 -31.75 -37.13
CA TRP A 55 19.67 -31.68 -38.53
C TRP A 55 18.60 -30.58 -38.74
N ALA A 56 18.80 -29.50 -39.53
CA ALA A 56 19.69 -29.26 -40.65
C ALA A 56 20.02 -27.77 -40.81
N LEU A 57 21.27 -27.46 -41.17
CA LEU A 57 21.69 -26.19 -41.75
C LEU A 57 21.54 -26.25 -43.27
N PRO A 58 21.26 -25.11 -43.94
CA PRO A 58 21.83 -24.87 -45.27
C PRO A 58 22.83 -23.70 -45.26
N ASN A 59 23.92 -23.92 -46.01
CA ASN A 59 25.07 -23.04 -46.22
C ASN A 59 24.73 -21.77 -47.06
N PRO A 60 25.64 -20.76 -47.03
CA PRO A 60 25.48 -19.48 -47.72
C PRO A 60 25.97 -19.52 -49.18
N GLY A 61 25.27 -18.82 -50.08
CA GLY A 61 25.80 -18.38 -51.37
C GLY A 61 25.04 -18.84 -52.61
N GLU A 62 24.08 -18.05 -53.10
CA GLU A 62 24.14 -17.36 -54.41
C GLU A 62 22.90 -16.48 -54.64
N PRO A 63 22.99 -15.43 -55.48
CA PRO A 63 22.04 -14.33 -55.53
C PRO A 63 20.87 -14.60 -56.48
N THR A 64 19.71 -13.97 -56.26
CA THR A 64 19.06 -13.05 -57.22
C THR A 64 17.60 -12.70 -56.88
N VAL A 65 17.25 -11.45 -57.24
CA VAL A 65 15.93 -10.82 -57.48
C VAL A 65 15.02 -10.46 -56.28
N ARG A 66 15.03 -9.16 -55.92
CA ARG A 66 13.93 -8.48 -55.20
C ARG A 66 12.68 -8.37 -56.09
N PRO A 67 11.48 -8.72 -55.59
CA PRO A 67 10.26 -8.15 -56.10
C PRO A 67 10.02 -6.79 -55.44
N SER A 68 9.95 -5.75 -56.27
CA SER A 68 9.47 -4.42 -55.89
C SER A 68 7.96 -4.49 -55.67
N VAL A 69 7.48 -4.25 -54.45
CA VAL A 69 6.04 -4.13 -54.16
C VAL A 69 5.70 -2.64 -54.07
N VAL A 70 5.14 -2.14 -55.16
CA VAL A 70 4.49 -0.83 -55.26
C VAL A 70 3.18 -0.84 -54.46
N PRO A 71 2.86 0.19 -53.65
CA PRO A 71 1.58 0.26 -52.95
C PRO A 71 0.44 0.49 -53.95
N PRO A 72 -0.72 -0.20 -53.84
CA PRO A 72 -1.82 0.00 -54.75
C PRO A 72 -2.50 1.36 -54.52
N ARG A 73 -2.75 2.03 -55.65
CA ARG A 73 -3.44 3.31 -55.81
C ARG A 73 -4.91 3.18 -55.39
N ALA A 74 -5.42 4.20 -54.70
CA ALA A 74 -6.81 4.31 -54.28
C ALA A 74 -7.80 4.30 -55.48
N PRO A 75 -8.95 3.62 -55.38
CA PRO A 75 -10.06 3.83 -56.30
C PRO A 75 -10.83 5.09 -55.89
N GLN A 76 -10.90 6.06 -56.79
CA GLN A 76 -11.88 7.15 -56.76
C GLN A 76 -13.25 6.56 -57.13
N ASN A 77 -14.22 6.64 -56.22
CA ASN A 77 -15.63 6.54 -56.57
C ASN A 77 -16.39 7.67 -55.87
N ASN A 78 -16.85 8.63 -56.68
CA ASN A 78 -17.86 9.61 -56.32
C ASN A 78 -19.20 8.91 -56.20
N LEU A 79 -19.72 8.77 -54.98
CA LEU A 79 -21.14 8.51 -54.72
C LEU A 79 -21.56 9.36 -53.52
N THR A 80 -22.25 10.45 -53.85
CA THR A 80 -22.92 11.37 -52.94
C THR A 80 -23.90 10.61 -52.04
N SER A 81 -23.70 10.71 -50.72
CA SER A 81 -24.62 10.23 -49.68
C SER A 81 -24.97 11.40 -48.75
N PRO A 82 -26.23 11.51 -48.27
CA PRO A 82 -26.67 12.64 -47.45
C PRO A 82 -26.04 12.63 -46.05
N PRO A 83 -25.98 13.77 -45.34
CA PRO A 83 -25.25 13.87 -44.08
C PRO A 83 -25.91 12.99 -43.00
N ALA A 84 -25.12 12.10 -42.41
CA ALA A 84 -25.50 11.33 -41.24
C ALA A 84 -25.74 12.28 -40.05
N SER A 85 -26.95 12.27 -39.52
CA SER A 85 -27.33 12.98 -38.30
C SER A 85 -26.56 12.40 -37.10
N SER A 86 -25.76 13.24 -36.44
CA SER A 86 -25.14 12.92 -35.15
C SER A 86 -26.21 12.54 -34.11
N PRO A 87 -26.02 11.48 -33.30
CA PRO A 87 -26.94 11.21 -32.20
C PRO A 87 -26.83 12.33 -31.16
N LYS A 88 -27.95 13.01 -30.88
CA LYS A 88 -28.05 14.00 -29.78
C LYS A 88 -27.72 13.28 -28.46
N LEU A 89 -26.63 13.70 -27.81
CA LEU A 89 -26.37 13.36 -26.41
C LEU A 89 -27.59 13.75 -25.57
N ALA A 90 -28.04 12.83 -24.70
CA ALA A 90 -29.02 13.15 -23.68
C ALA A 90 -28.50 14.30 -22.80
N PRO A 91 -29.37 15.24 -22.38
CA PRO A 91 -28.95 16.34 -21.51
C PRO A 91 -28.42 15.79 -20.18
N PRO A 92 -27.37 16.42 -19.61
CA PRO A 92 -26.82 15.98 -18.34
C PRO A 92 -27.88 16.08 -17.24
N PRO A 93 -27.88 15.14 -16.26
CA PRO A 93 -28.81 15.20 -15.15
C PRO A 93 -28.69 16.54 -14.41
N PRO A 94 -29.80 17.08 -13.88
CA PRO A 94 -29.79 18.35 -13.18
C PRO A 94 -28.79 18.32 -12.03
N LYS A 95 -27.91 19.34 -11.99
CA LYS A 95 -26.93 19.53 -10.92
C LYS A 95 -27.68 19.50 -9.58
N PRO A 96 -27.31 18.60 -8.64
CA PRO A 96 -27.91 18.64 -7.31
C PRO A 96 -27.63 20.00 -6.68
N ALA A 97 -28.66 20.64 -6.15
CA ALA A 97 -28.59 21.95 -5.52
C ALA A 97 -27.38 22.02 -4.57
N SER A 98 -26.52 23.01 -4.82
CA SER A 98 -25.34 23.26 -4.00
C SER A 98 -25.76 23.87 -2.67
N SER A 99 -26.21 23.03 -1.73
CA SER A 99 -26.14 23.39 -0.32
C SER A 99 -24.67 23.58 0.04
N SER A 100 -24.18 24.82 0.01
CA SER A 100 -22.83 25.15 0.45
C SER A 100 -22.75 24.96 1.97
N SER A 101 -22.59 23.71 2.41
CA SER A 101 -22.20 23.41 3.78
C SER A 101 -20.76 23.88 3.94
N THR A 102 -20.58 25.10 4.42
CA THR A 102 -19.26 25.64 4.74
C THR A 102 -18.62 24.73 5.80
N CYS A 103 -17.48 24.10 5.47
CA CYS A 103 -16.77 23.24 6.43
C CYS A 103 -16.35 24.13 7.62
N LYS A 104 -16.98 23.96 8.79
CA LYS A 104 -16.78 24.83 9.96
C LYS A 104 -15.35 24.78 10.50
N SER A 105 -14.66 23.66 10.30
CA SER A 105 -13.25 23.48 10.65
C SER A 105 -12.59 22.45 9.73
N VAL A 106 -11.35 22.72 9.34
CA VAL A 106 -10.50 21.79 8.57
C VAL A 106 -9.31 21.44 9.45
N ARG A 107 -9.02 20.15 9.56
CA ARG A 107 -7.87 19.65 10.34
C ARG A 107 -6.69 19.44 9.40
N VAL A 108 -5.54 20.01 9.73
CA VAL A 108 -4.34 19.93 8.89
C VAL A 108 -3.44 18.82 9.42
N ARG A 109 -3.13 17.83 8.59
CA ARG A 109 -2.09 16.83 8.89
C ARG A 109 -0.71 17.48 8.68
N LYS A 110 0.22 17.18 9.57
CA LYS A 110 1.54 17.83 9.61
C LYS A 110 2.64 16.81 9.37
N GLU A 111 3.73 17.26 8.75
CA GLU A 111 4.93 16.45 8.58
C GLU A 111 5.59 16.25 9.95
N TRP A 112 6.11 15.06 10.21
CA TRP A 112 6.69 14.67 11.49
C TRP A 112 7.68 15.68 12.09
N ARG A 113 8.57 16.27 11.27
CA ARG A 113 9.58 17.27 11.70
C ARG A 113 8.98 18.63 12.05
N THR A 114 7.77 18.91 11.58
CA THR A 114 7.08 20.18 11.87
C THR A 114 6.29 20.14 13.16
N LEU A 115 6.19 18.96 13.78
CA LEU A 115 5.62 18.82 15.11
C LEU A 115 6.61 19.27 16.18
N SER A 116 6.12 19.88 17.26
CA SER A 116 6.92 20.04 18.47
C SER A 116 7.16 18.69 19.15
N TYR A 117 8.16 18.63 20.03
CA TYR A 117 8.44 17.42 20.81
C TYR A 117 7.21 16.94 21.58
N GLU A 118 6.44 17.85 22.18
CA GLU A 118 5.21 17.54 22.91
C GLU A 118 4.12 16.98 21.99
N GLN A 119 4.03 17.48 20.75
CA GLN A 119 3.06 17.00 19.77
C GLN A 119 3.44 15.59 19.28
N GLN A 120 4.72 15.33 19.06
CA GLN A 120 5.23 13.99 18.75
C GLN A 120 4.94 13.03 19.91
N ALA A 121 5.24 13.45 21.14
CA ALA A 121 5.00 12.67 22.35
C ALA A 121 3.51 12.36 22.56
N ASP A 122 2.60 13.32 22.32
CA ASP A 122 1.15 13.11 22.43
C ASP A 122 0.63 12.06 21.44
N TYR A 123 1.17 12.06 20.21
CA TYR A 123 0.83 11.05 19.21
C TYR A 123 1.30 9.65 19.64
N ILE A 124 2.56 9.51 20.03
CA ILE A 124 3.14 8.23 20.49
C ILE A 124 2.42 7.71 21.73
N LYS A 125 2.12 8.59 22.69
CA LYS A 125 1.32 8.26 23.88
C LYS A 125 -0.05 7.72 23.51
N SER A 126 -0.70 8.30 22.49
CA SER A 126 -2.02 7.88 22.03
C SER A 126 -1.98 6.49 21.38
N ILE A 127 -0.94 6.16 20.61
CA ILE A 127 -0.72 4.78 20.10
C ILE A 127 -0.55 3.81 21.27
N LYS A 128 0.33 4.13 22.23
CA LYS A 128 0.55 3.32 23.44
C LYS A 128 -0.72 3.14 24.29
N CYS A 129 -1.70 4.03 24.17
CA CYS A 129 -3.01 3.86 24.79
C CYS A 129 -3.83 2.78 24.06
N LEU A 130 -3.88 2.75 22.72
CA LEU A 130 -4.55 1.68 21.97
C LEU A 130 -3.97 0.30 22.28
N VAL A 131 -2.67 0.23 22.53
CA VAL A 131 -2.00 -1.02 22.91
C VAL A 131 -2.44 -1.53 24.28
N ARG A 132 -2.99 -0.68 25.15
CA ARG A 132 -3.50 -1.09 26.49
C ARG A 132 -4.99 -1.39 26.50
N LEU A 133 -5.74 -0.93 25.50
CA LEU A 133 -7.17 -1.18 25.42
C LEU A 133 -7.42 -2.60 24.87
N PRO A 134 -8.44 -3.33 25.36
CA PRO A 134 -8.80 -4.62 24.80
C PRO A 134 -9.33 -4.46 23.36
N SER A 135 -9.14 -5.47 22.53
CA SER A 135 -9.71 -5.56 21.17
C SER A 135 -11.25 -5.56 21.21
N LYS A 136 -11.90 -5.01 20.17
CA LYS A 136 -13.37 -5.15 19.94
C LYS A 136 -13.69 -6.19 18.86
N LEU A 137 -12.70 -6.75 18.15
CA LEU A 137 -12.91 -7.71 17.07
C LEU A 137 -12.47 -9.14 17.42
N LEU A 138 -11.31 -9.27 18.05
CA LEU A 138 -10.62 -10.53 18.31
C LEU A 138 -10.82 -11.07 19.74
N GLY A 139 -11.34 -10.24 20.65
CA GLY A 139 -11.59 -10.61 22.05
C GLY A 139 -10.51 -10.08 23.02
N PRO A 140 -10.68 -10.33 24.34
CA PRO A 140 -9.91 -9.65 25.38
C PRO A 140 -8.43 -10.04 25.45
N SER A 141 -8.04 -11.14 24.82
CA SER A 141 -6.63 -11.57 24.71
C SER A 141 -5.81 -10.73 23.72
N TYR A 142 -6.48 -9.92 22.89
CA TYR A 142 -5.90 -9.01 21.92
C TYR A 142 -6.21 -7.56 22.30
N ARG A 143 -5.50 -6.63 21.66
CA ARG A 143 -5.50 -5.20 21.95
C ARG A 143 -6.28 -4.43 20.88
N ARG A 144 -6.67 -3.20 21.19
CA ARG A 144 -7.31 -2.28 20.24
C ARG A 144 -6.40 -2.01 19.03
N TRP A 145 -5.08 -2.02 19.21
CA TRP A 145 -4.12 -1.94 18.12
C TRP A 145 -4.23 -3.14 17.15
N ASP A 146 -4.37 -4.35 17.68
CA ASP A 146 -4.41 -5.59 16.88
C ASP A 146 -5.67 -5.66 15.97
N ASP A 147 -6.72 -4.89 16.28
CA ASP A 147 -7.90 -4.76 15.41
C ASP A 147 -7.56 -4.11 14.06
N PHE A 148 -6.59 -3.20 14.01
CA PHE A 148 -6.19 -2.53 12.76
C PHE A 148 -5.47 -3.49 11.82
N GLU A 149 -4.50 -4.20 12.38
CA GLU A 149 -3.75 -5.25 11.71
C GLU A 149 -4.68 -6.36 11.18
N TYR A 150 -5.58 -6.88 12.03
CA TYR A 150 -6.55 -7.90 11.60
C TYR A 150 -7.41 -7.45 10.41
N VAL A 151 -7.91 -6.21 10.43
CA VAL A 151 -8.74 -5.68 9.34
C VAL A 151 -7.94 -5.50 8.05
N HIS A 152 -6.69 -5.05 8.15
CA HIS A 152 -5.80 -4.93 7.00
C HIS A 152 -5.50 -6.30 6.40
N CYS A 153 -5.07 -7.25 7.22
CA CYS A 153 -4.77 -8.63 6.83
C CYS A 153 -5.99 -9.33 6.18
N ASP A 154 -7.20 -9.20 6.74
CA ASP A 154 -8.43 -9.82 6.20
C ASP A 154 -8.79 -9.27 4.80
N LEU A 155 -8.52 -7.99 4.57
CA LEU A 155 -8.92 -7.31 3.34
C LEU A 155 -7.80 -7.17 2.30
N ARG A 156 -6.53 -7.42 2.63
CA ARG A 156 -5.34 -7.15 1.79
C ARG A 156 -5.51 -7.49 0.30
N LYS A 157 -6.04 -8.68 -0.02
CA LYS A 157 -6.22 -9.18 -1.41
C LYS A 157 -7.26 -8.38 -2.21
N ARG A 158 -8.18 -7.69 -1.53
CA ARG A 158 -9.22 -6.83 -2.11
C ARG A 158 -8.77 -5.37 -2.23
N LEU A 159 -7.73 -5.00 -1.49
CA LEU A 159 -7.26 -3.62 -1.36
C LEU A 159 -6.08 -3.34 -2.28
N HIS A 160 -5.09 -4.23 -2.28
CA HIS A 160 -3.84 -4.03 -2.99
C HIS A 160 -3.93 -4.42 -4.45
N THR A 161 -3.27 -3.66 -5.32
CA THR A 161 -3.31 -3.76 -6.78
C THR A 161 -4.72 -3.59 -7.37
N ARG A 162 -5.57 -2.84 -6.65
CA ARG A 162 -6.98 -2.60 -6.98
C ARG A 162 -7.32 -1.11 -6.92
N PRO A 163 -8.40 -0.66 -7.59
CA PRO A 163 -8.86 0.74 -7.50
C PRO A 163 -9.21 1.21 -6.08
N LEU A 164 -9.44 0.27 -5.16
CA LEU A 164 -9.77 0.54 -3.77
C LEU A 164 -8.57 0.90 -2.89
N PHE A 165 -7.33 0.67 -3.35
CA PHE A 165 -6.11 0.91 -2.59
C PHE A 165 -6.10 2.29 -1.91
N LEU A 166 -6.17 3.37 -2.70
CA LEU A 166 -6.13 4.74 -2.20
C LEU A 166 -7.32 5.13 -1.31
N PRO A 167 -8.59 4.99 -1.75
CA PRO A 167 -9.72 5.41 -0.93
C PRO A 167 -9.83 4.61 0.37
N TRP A 168 -9.47 3.32 0.36
CA TRP A 168 -9.49 2.51 1.57
C TRP A 168 -8.41 2.94 2.56
N HIS A 169 -7.16 3.11 2.14
CA HIS A 169 -6.08 3.54 3.05
C HIS A 169 -6.36 4.94 3.63
N ARG A 170 -6.92 5.85 2.81
CA ARG A 170 -7.38 7.17 3.30
C ARG A 170 -8.44 7.03 4.40
N TYR A 171 -9.43 6.16 4.19
CA TYR A 171 -10.47 5.91 5.19
C TYR A 171 -9.92 5.21 6.43
N PHE A 172 -8.98 4.26 6.26
CA PHE A 172 -8.30 3.56 7.34
C PHE A 172 -7.55 4.53 8.25
N THR A 173 -6.78 5.47 7.70
CA THR A 173 -6.11 6.50 8.51
C THR A 173 -7.11 7.44 9.20
N PHE A 174 -8.21 7.79 8.53
CA PHE A 174 -9.27 8.59 9.16
C PHE A 174 -9.88 7.87 10.36
N VAL A 175 -10.16 6.56 10.23
CA VAL A 175 -10.67 5.73 11.31
C VAL A 175 -9.66 5.60 12.45
N HIS A 176 -8.38 5.42 12.13
CA HIS A 176 -7.29 5.43 13.13
C HIS A 176 -7.29 6.73 13.93
N GLU A 177 -7.26 7.88 13.25
CA GLU A 177 -7.29 9.19 13.90
C GLU A 177 -8.55 9.37 14.76
N LYS A 178 -9.71 8.96 14.26
CA LYS A 178 -10.98 9.03 15.01
C LYS A 178 -10.91 8.20 16.28
N ILE A 179 -10.38 6.97 16.22
CA ILE A 179 -10.24 6.08 17.37
C ILE A 179 -9.22 6.65 18.38
N LEU A 180 -8.08 7.19 17.95
CA LEU A 180 -7.13 7.86 18.84
C LEU A 180 -7.79 9.01 19.62
N ARG A 181 -8.63 9.81 18.95
CA ARG A 181 -9.36 10.92 19.59
C ARG A 181 -10.42 10.44 20.56
N GLU A 182 -11.24 9.48 20.14
CA GLU A 182 -12.42 9.02 20.90
C GLU A 182 -12.05 8.12 22.07
N GLU A 183 -11.03 7.28 21.92
CA GLU A 183 -10.67 6.26 22.92
C GLU A 183 -9.42 6.62 23.73
N CYS A 184 -8.56 7.50 23.20
CA CYS A 184 -7.30 7.88 23.84
C CYS A 184 -7.13 9.39 24.06
N GLY A 185 -8.13 10.21 23.71
CA GLY A 185 -8.12 11.65 23.97
C GLY A 185 -7.14 12.46 23.12
N PHE A 186 -6.60 11.89 22.03
CA PHE A 186 -5.67 12.57 21.13
C PHE A 186 -6.29 13.87 20.61
N ARG A 187 -5.58 15.00 20.66
CA ARG A 187 -6.11 16.30 20.19
C ARG A 187 -5.50 16.76 18.88
N GLY A 188 -4.32 16.25 18.53
CA GLY A 188 -3.61 16.55 17.28
C GLY A 188 -4.25 15.94 16.04
N THR A 189 -3.47 15.86 14.97
CA THR A 189 -3.78 15.14 13.72
C THR A 189 -2.75 14.05 13.52
N VAL A 190 -3.12 12.94 12.86
CA VAL A 190 -2.14 11.90 12.54
C VAL A 190 -1.04 12.53 11.66
N PRO A 191 0.23 12.47 12.08
CA PRO A 191 1.33 13.01 11.31
C PRO A 191 1.59 12.16 10.07
N TYR A 192 2.33 12.75 9.12
CA TYR A 192 2.89 12.00 8.01
C TYR A 192 4.41 12.07 8.03
N TRP A 193 5.03 11.00 7.55
CA TRP A 193 6.46 10.99 7.27
C TRP A 193 6.67 11.40 5.82
N ASN A 194 7.43 12.47 5.54
CA ASN A 194 7.86 12.79 4.18
C ASN A 194 9.22 12.16 3.86
N TRP A 195 9.18 10.97 3.29
CA TRP A 195 10.31 10.13 2.90
C TRP A 195 11.08 10.71 1.71
N THR A 196 10.47 11.58 0.91
CA THR A 196 11.18 12.27 -0.17
C THR A 196 12.27 13.21 0.35
N LEU A 197 12.14 13.72 1.59
CA LEU A 197 13.19 14.51 2.25
C LEU A 197 14.37 13.65 2.70
N ASP A 198 14.13 12.36 2.96
CA ASP A 198 15.13 11.42 3.44
C ASP A 198 15.72 10.55 2.32
N HIS A 199 15.42 10.85 1.05
CA HIS A 199 15.67 9.90 -0.02
C HIS A 199 17.15 9.50 -0.18
N LYS A 200 18.07 10.39 0.22
CA LYS A 200 19.52 10.15 0.20
C LYS A 200 20.01 9.25 1.34
N ASN A 201 19.30 9.28 2.48
CA ASN A 201 19.65 8.50 3.66
C ASN A 201 18.40 8.25 4.52
N ILE A 202 17.60 7.28 4.09
CA ILE A 202 16.25 7.07 4.65
C ILE A 202 16.24 6.59 6.10
N THR A 203 17.31 5.90 6.50
CA THR A 203 17.49 5.34 7.84
C THR A 203 17.83 6.41 8.89
N HIS A 204 18.31 7.58 8.45
CA HIS A 204 18.57 8.75 9.30
C HIS A 204 17.35 9.68 9.45
N SER A 205 16.18 9.29 8.93
CA SER A 205 14.96 10.06 9.16
C SER A 205 14.69 10.23 10.67
N PRO A 206 14.26 11.42 11.13
CA PRO A 206 13.91 11.64 12.54
C PRO A 206 12.70 10.81 13.01
N VAL A 207 11.96 10.17 12.11
CA VAL A 207 10.96 9.15 12.47
C VAL A 207 11.63 7.96 13.14
N TRP A 208 12.82 7.55 12.68
CA TRP A 208 13.61 6.43 13.20
C TRP A 208 14.51 6.79 14.39
N SER A 209 14.23 7.92 15.04
CA SER A 209 14.96 8.33 16.24
C SER A 209 14.91 7.24 17.32
N SER A 210 16.00 7.10 18.05
CA SER A 210 16.12 6.23 19.23
C SER A 210 15.56 6.88 20.50
N ASP A 211 15.03 8.11 20.41
CA ASP A 211 14.41 8.82 21.54
C ASP A 211 13.25 7.99 22.14
N PRO A 212 13.26 7.71 23.46
CA PRO A 212 12.30 6.80 24.11
C PRO A 212 10.87 7.37 24.24
N VAL A 213 10.67 8.64 23.91
CA VAL A 213 9.39 9.34 24.02
C VAL A 213 8.79 9.58 22.64
N VAL A 214 9.59 10.05 21.69
CA VAL A 214 9.10 10.48 20.37
C VAL A 214 9.53 9.59 19.22
N GLY A 215 10.61 8.82 19.36
CA GLY A 215 11.15 8.01 18.27
C GLY A 215 10.37 6.72 18.02
N PHE A 216 10.23 6.30 16.76
CA PHE A 216 9.64 5.00 16.42
C PHE A 216 10.61 3.82 16.60
N GLY A 217 11.85 4.10 17.01
CA GLY A 217 12.94 3.14 17.07
C GLY A 217 13.66 3.03 15.73
N SER A 218 14.92 2.64 15.79
CA SER A 218 15.80 2.48 14.63
C SER A 218 15.71 1.07 14.06
N ASN A 219 16.79 0.59 13.45
CA ASN A 219 16.87 -0.74 12.86
C ASN A 219 16.85 -1.85 13.93
N GLY A 220 16.48 -3.05 13.53
CA GLY A 220 16.60 -4.24 14.37
C GLY A 220 18.04 -4.58 14.70
N SER A 221 18.32 -5.04 15.93
CA SER A 221 19.68 -5.39 16.34
C SER A 221 19.79 -6.71 17.13
N PHE A 222 18.67 -7.29 17.59
CA PHE A 222 18.68 -8.49 18.41
C PHE A 222 18.04 -9.70 17.70
N PHE A 223 18.88 -10.69 17.41
CA PHE A 223 18.53 -12.01 16.86
C PHE A 223 18.58 -13.08 17.99
N GLY A 224 17.57 -13.15 18.86
CA GLY A 224 17.44 -14.17 19.93
C GLY A 224 16.11 -14.95 19.88
N PRO A 225 15.78 -15.79 20.89
CA PRO A 225 14.53 -16.57 20.86
C PRO A 225 13.29 -15.65 20.73
N GLY A 226 12.53 -15.79 19.65
CA GLY A 226 11.43 -14.88 19.27
C GLY A 226 11.81 -13.78 18.26
N SER A 227 13.05 -13.77 17.79
CA SER A 227 13.55 -12.89 16.70
C SER A 227 13.33 -13.43 15.30
N ASP A 228 12.63 -14.56 15.18
CA ASP A 228 11.79 -14.99 14.05
C ASP A 228 11.75 -16.53 13.93
N PRO A 229 10.57 -17.17 13.81
CA PRO A 229 10.45 -18.57 13.37
C PRO A 229 10.62 -18.80 11.86
N ASP A 230 10.61 -17.75 11.02
CA ASP A 230 10.47 -17.85 9.55
C ASP A 230 11.67 -17.29 8.72
N ASP A 231 12.80 -16.97 9.35
CA ASP A 231 14.07 -16.54 8.71
C ASP A 231 13.98 -15.26 7.82
N LEU A 232 13.20 -14.26 8.25
CA LEU A 232 12.98 -12.92 7.70
C LEU A 232 14.20 -11.99 7.77
N ASP A 233 15.37 -12.50 8.18
CA ASP A 233 16.63 -11.77 8.33
C ASP A 233 16.45 -10.44 9.10
N ALA A 234 15.62 -10.41 10.14
CA ALA A 234 15.25 -9.19 10.85
C ALA A 234 15.53 -9.24 12.35
N GLY A 235 15.89 -8.08 12.92
CA GLY A 235 16.23 -7.96 14.33
C GLY A 235 15.11 -7.28 15.10
N VAL A 236 15.02 -7.57 16.40
CA VAL A 236 14.09 -6.85 17.28
C VAL A 236 14.49 -5.38 17.39
N VAL A 237 13.51 -4.47 17.33
CA VAL A 237 13.70 -3.04 17.60
C VAL A 237 13.93 -2.85 19.11
N THR A 238 15.10 -2.34 19.49
CA THR A 238 15.54 -2.26 20.89
C THR A 238 15.57 -0.85 21.49
N ASP A 239 15.25 0.17 20.71
CA ASP A 239 15.31 1.58 21.10
C ASP A 239 14.03 2.33 20.71
N GLY A 240 14.01 3.64 20.97
CA GLY A 240 12.85 4.47 20.72
C GLY A 240 11.68 4.17 21.66
N ALA A 241 10.55 4.82 21.39
CA ALA A 241 9.36 4.68 22.21
C ALA A 241 8.72 3.29 22.14
N PHE A 242 9.05 2.50 21.12
CA PHE A 242 8.53 1.16 20.88
C PHE A 242 9.61 0.08 21.00
N ALA A 243 10.65 0.34 21.78
CA ALA A 243 11.64 -0.67 22.15
C ALA A 243 10.95 -1.94 22.69
N ARG A 244 11.29 -3.11 22.10
CA ARG A 244 10.72 -4.42 22.46
C ARG A 244 9.19 -4.43 22.44
N PHE A 245 8.60 -3.77 21.45
CA PHE A 245 7.16 -3.72 21.29
C PHE A 245 6.60 -5.12 20.98
N PRO A 246 5.69 -5.66 21.79
CA PRO A 246 5.15 -6.97 21.52
C PRO A 246 4.02 -6.91 20.49
N ILE A 247 4.04 -7.84 19.54
CA ILE A 247 3.00 -8.12 18.55
C ILE A 247 2.19 -9.31 19.05
N TYR A 248 0.86 -9.23 18.98
CA TYR A 248 -0.04 -10.27 19.48
C TYR A 248 -0.78 -10.99 18.34
N TYR A 249 -0.93 -10.34 17.18
CA TYR A 249 -1.58 -10.88 15.99
C TYR A 249 -0.62 -10.84 14.80
N PRO A 250 -0.57 -11.88 13.95
CA PRO A 250 -1.32 -13.14 14.06
C PRO A 250 -0.75 -14.09 15.11
N GLY A 251 0.49 -13.84 15.54
CA GLY A 251 1.22 -14.60 16.55
C GLY A 251 1.96 -13.70 17.52
N ARG A 252 2.45 -14.28 18.62
CA ARG A 252 3.24 -13.55 19.62
C ARG A 252 4.69 -13.45 19.16
N MET A 253 5.12 -12.23 18.90
CA MET A 253 6.51 -11.90 18.58
C MET A 253 6.85 -10.49 19.06
N MET A 254 8.06 -10.02 18.79
CA MET A 254 8.44 -8.62 18.99
C MET A 254 8.50 -7.93 17.63
N LEU A 255 8.24 -6.61 17.61
CA LEU A 255 8.46 -5.78 16.43
C LEU A 255 9.89 -5.92 15.93
N GLN A 256 10.03 -6.26 14.65
CA GLN A 256 11.29 -6.46 13.98
C GLN A 256 11.43 -5.53 12.78
N ARG A 257 12.67 -5.13 12.50
CA ARG A 257 13.05 -4.35 11.32
C ARG A 257 14.38 -4.85 10.78
N ASN A 258 14.58 -4.66 9.48
CA ASN A 258 15.87 -4.78 8.82
C ASN A 258 15.93 -3.76 7.68
N PHE A 259 16.61 -2.63 7.91
CA PHE A 259 16.79 -1.60 6.90
C PHE A 259 17.70 -2.09 5.77
N HIS A 260 17.11 -2.78 4.81
CA HIS A 260 17.80 -3.49 3.75
C HIS A 260 16.88 -3.60 2.53
N LEU A 261 17.46 -3.63 1.34
CA LEU A 261 16.72 -3.87 0.11
C LEU A 261 17.52 -4.82 -0.77
N ASP A 262 16.87 -5.89 -1.22
CA ASP A 262 17.50 -6.89 -2.06
C ASP A 262 17.37 -6.60 -3.56
N PRO A 263 18.30 -7.13 -4.39
CA PRO A 263 18.07 -7.26 -5.82
C PRO A 263 16.77 -8.02 -6.12
N PRO A 264 16.06 -7.69 -7.22
CA PRO A 264 16.45 -6.74 -8.26
C PRO A 264 16.08 -5.27 -7.95
N PHE A 265 15.50 -4.98 -6.78
CA PHE A 265 14.99 -3.64 -6.46
C PHE A 265 16.09 -2.70 -5.97
N ALA A 266 17.12 -3.25 -5.32
CA ALA A 266 18.37 -2.56 -5.05
C ALA A 266 19.22 -2.46 -6.33
N ILE A 267 19.31 -1.24 -6.87
CA ILE A 267 20.11 -0.93 -8.06
C ILE A 267 21.43 -0.29 -7.61
N PRO A 268 22.58 -0.77 -8.11
CA PRO A 268 23.88 -0.16 -7.81
C PRO A 268 23.89 1.36 -8.01
N GLY A 269 24.44 2.09 -7.04
CA GLY A 269 24.50 3.56 -7.06
C GLY A 269 23.31 4.26 -6.39
N TYR A 270 22.26 3.52 -6.00
CA TYR A 270 21.13 4.08 -5.25
C TYR A 270 21.08 3.50 -3.83
N TYR A 271 21.03 4.40 -2.83
CA TYR A 271 20.86 3.99 -1.43
C TYR A 271 19.44 3.44 -1.22
N LEU A 272 19.32 2.18 -0.79
CA LEU A 272 18.07 1.49 -0.44
C LEU A 272 16.91 1.70 -1.41
N GLY A 273 17.18 1.72 -2.72
CA GLY A 273 16.11 1.87 -3.72
C GLY A 273 15.61 3.30 -3.92
N SER A 274 16.38 4.31 -3.51
CA SER A 274 16.02 5.74 -3.63
C SER A 274 15.62 6.22 -5.04
N GLN A 275 16.00 5.52 -6.11
CA GLN A 275 15.47 5.76 -7.46
C GLN A 275 13.94 5.68 -7.51
N TRP A 276 13.33 4.82 -6.68
CA TRP A 276 11.90 4.56 -6.68
C TRP A 276 11.10 5.57 -5.88
N TYR A 277 11.72 6.37 -5.01
CA TYR A 277 10.99 7.28 -4.11
C TYR A 277 11.61 8.67 -3.92
N ASN A 278 12.62 9.02 -4.72
CA ASN A 278 13.13 10.38 -4.78
C ASN A 278 12.07 11.37 -5.33
N PRO A 279 12.28 12.70 -5.13
CA PRO A 279 11.35 13.72 -5.62
C PRO A 279 11.02 13.63 -7.12
N ASN A 280 11.99 13.30 -7.97
CA ASN A 280 11.77 13.19 -9.43
C ASN A 280 10.79 12.04 -9.76
N ASN A 281 10.94 10.88 -9.12
CA ASN A 281 9.98 9.79 -9.33
C ASN A 281 8.59 10.14 -8.79
N MET A 282 8.51 10.85 -7.66
CA MET A 282 7.24 11.31 -7.11
C MET A 282 6.54 12.32 -8.03
N GLU A 283 7.29 13.19 -8.72
CA GLU A 283 6.74 14.12 -9.72
C GLU A 283 6.22 13.38 -10.95
N ILE A 284 6.96 12.36 -11.44
CA ILE A 284 6.49 11.49 -12.53
C ILE A 284 5.17 10.82 -12.15
N ILE A 285 5.06 10.30 -10.93
CA ILE A 285 3.82 9.67 -10.45
C ILE A 285 2.71 10.71 -10.34
N ALA A 286 2.97 11.89 -9.76
CA ALA A 286 1.98 12.95 -9.63
C ALA A 286 1.49 13.51 -10.98
N SER A 287 2.31 13.43 -12.04
CA SER A 287 1.92 13.88 -13.38
C SER A 287 0.91 12.97 -14.09
N GLN A 288 0.61 11.79 -13.53
CA GLN A 288 -0.30 10.83 -14.18
C GLN A 288 -1.76 11.33 -14.13
N ALA A 289 -2.35 11.51 -15.32
CA ALA A 289 -3.75 11.90 -15.48
C ALA A 289 -4.75 10.72 -15.41
N ASN A 290 -4.27 9.48 -15.58
CA ASN A 290 -5.10 8.29 -15.45
C ASN A 290 -4.98 7.74 -14.03
N PHE A 291 -6.11 7.59 -13.32
CA PHE A 291 -6.15 7.10 -11.95
C PHE A 291 -5.52 5.71 -11.80
N SER A 292 -5.83 4.78 -12.70
CA SER A 292 -5.28 3.42 -12.64
C SER A 292 -3.76 3.42 -12.81
N THR A 293 -3.25 4.20 -13.78
CA THR A 293 -1.79 4.36 -13.97
C THR A 293 -1.14 5.00 -12.75
N PHE A 294 -1.74 6.06 -12.21
CA PHE A 294 -1.28 6.71 -10.98
C PHE A 294 -1.16 5.71 -9.83
N THR A 295 -2.24 4.97 -9.55
CA THR A 295 -2.30 4.01 -8.45
C THR A 295 -1.31 2.87 -8.64
N MET A 296 -1.19 2.30 -9.84
CA MET A 296 -0.25 1.20 -10.10
C MET A 296 1.21 1.63 -10.00
N LYS A 297 1.55 2.86 -10.45
CA LYS A 297 2.92 3.40 -10.30
C LYS A 297 3.25 3.75 -8.86
N LEU A 298 2.28 4.25 -8.09
CA LEU A 298 2.47 4.59 -6.68
C LEU A 298 2.60 3.33 -5.82
N GLU A 299 1.70 2.36 -6.02
CA GLU A 299 1.65 1.14 -5.22
C GLU A 299 2.81 0.22 -5.53
N GLY A 300 3.01 -0.12 -6.82
CA GLY A 300 4.10 -1.00 -7.28
C GLY A 300 3.62 -2.22 -8.05
N ASN A 301 2.80 -1.99 -9.07
CA ASN A 301 2.34 -3.03 -10.00
C ASN A 301 2.16 -2.48 -11.43
N TYR A 302 2.98 -1.50 -11.81
CA TYR A 302 2.90 -0.90 -13.14
C TYR A 302 3.63 -1.78 -14.16
N LYS A 303 2.86 -2.39 -15.06
CA LYS A 303 3.38 -3.26 -16.12
C LYS A 303 3.87 -2.42 -17.30
N GLN A 304 5.13 -2.61 -17.66
CA GLN A 304 5.75 -2.03 -18.84
C GLN A 304 5.39 -2.80 -20.12
N PRO A 305 5.61 -2.20 -21.31
CA PRO A 305 5.36 -2.86 -22.59
C PRO A 305 6.14 -4.17 -22.80
N ASP A 306 7.34 -4.27 -22.23
CA ASP A 306 8.19 -5.47 -22.28
C ASP A 306 7.74 -6.57 -21.30
N GLY A 307 6.67 -6.32 -20.53
CA GLY A 307 6.12 -7.24 -19.55
C GLY A 307 6.71 -7.10 -18.15
N THR A 308 7.76 -6.30 -17.95
CA THR A 308 8.35 -6.06 -16.63
C THR A 308 7.37 -5.31 -15.73
N ILE A 309 7.35 -5.65 -14.44
CA ILE A 309 6.53 -4.95 -13.44
C ILE A 309 7.46 -4.08 -12.61
N LEU A 310 7.22 -2.77 -12.64
CA LEU A 310 7.99 -1.84 -11.83
C LEU A 310 7.45 -1.78 -10.41
N PRO A 311 8.36 -1.78 -9.41
CA PRO A 311 7.97 -1.50 -8.05
C PRO A 311 7.60 -0.01 -7.92
N GLY A 312 6.78 0.26 -6.92
CA GLY A 312 6.29 1.60 -6.61
C GLY A 312 6.93 2.09 -5.33
N PRO A 313 6.94 3.39 -5.10
CA PRO A 313 7.47 3.98 -3.87
C PRO A 313 6.80 3.36 -2.63
N HIS A 314 5.49 3.05 -2.66
CA HIS A 314 4.81 2.36 -1.54
C HIS A 314 5.42 0.98 -1.25
N SER A 315 5.47 0.09 -2.24
CA SER A 315 6.09 -1.24 -2.07
C SER A 315 7.54 -1.15 -1.64
N ILE A 316 8.33 -0.22 -2.22
CA ILE A 316 9.76 -0.11 -1.90
C ILE A 316 9.99 0.35 -0.46
N ILE A 317 9.18 1.28 0.07
CA ILE A 317 9.31 1.67 1.48
C ILE A 317 8.95 0.50 2.40
N HIS A 318 7.89 -0.25 2.08
CA HIS A 318 7.56 -1.46 2.84
C HIS A 318 8.72 -2.45 2.84
N SER A 319 9.25 -2.77 1.66
CA SER A 319 10.34 -3.72 1.51
C SER A 319 11.60 -3.26 2.21
N LEU A 320 11.99 -1.98 2.06
CA LEU A 320 13.27 -1.51 2.59
C LEU A 320 13.31 -1.42 4.12
N LEU A 321 12.16 -1.38 4.79
CA LEU A 321 12.11 -1.34 6.25
C LEU A 321 12.34 -2.73 6.87
N GLY A 322 12.12 -3.80 6.08
CA GLY A 322 12.33 -5.19 6.50
C GLY A 322 11.46 -5.61 7.69
N GLY A 323 11.71 -6.82 8.20
CA GLY A 323 10.97 -7.38 9.33
C GLY A 323 9.47 -7.50 9.06
N ASP A 324 8.65 -6.83 9.87
CA ASP A 324 7.19 -6.92 9.77
C ASP A 324 6.60 -6.10 8.60
N MET A 325 7.37 -5.18 7.99
CA MET A 325 6.86 -4.23 6.99
C MET A 325 6.69 -4.76 5.55
N PRO A 326 7.55 -5.65 5.02
CA PRO A 326 7.44 -6.17 3.66
C PRO A 326 6.19 -7.02 3.42
N ASP A 327 5.73 -7.77 4.42
CA ASP A 327 4.50 -8.54 4.29
C ASP A 327 3.29 -7.60 4.35
N LEU A 328 2.60 -7.45 3.22
CA LEU A 328 1.36 -6.69 3.10
C LEU A 328 0.24 -7.22 4.02
N ALA A 329 0.36 -8.42 4.57
CA ALA A 329 -0.52 -8.87 5.64
C ALA A 329 -0.22 -8.12 6.95
N TYR A 330 1.06 -8.05 7.34
CA TYR A 330 1.52 -7.71 8.69
C TYR A 330 2.11 -6.32 8.86
N SER A 331 2.18 -5.53 7.79
CA SER A 331 2.80 -4.22 7.79
C SER A 331 2.16 -3.18 8.72
N VAL A 332 0.95 -3.42 9.24
CA VAL A 332 0.33 -2.53 10.24
C VAL A 332 0.85 -2.83 11.65
N ASN A 333 1.52 -3.97 11.88
CA ASN A 333 2.21 -4.25 13.13
C ASN A 333 3.34 -3.27 13.42
N ASP A 334 4.03 -2.78 12.39
CA ASP A 334 4.93 -1.65 12.55
C ASP A 334 4.11 -0.37 12.76
N VAL A 335 4.18 0.13 13.99
CA VAL A 335 3.54 1.36 14.44
C VAL A 335 3.88 2.61 13.61
N SER A 336 4.97 2.58 12.85
CA SER A 336 5.34 3.64 11.89
C SER A 336 4.53 3.58 10.59
N GLY A 337 3.96 2.42 10.21
CA GLY A 337 3.24 2.22 8.96
C GLY A 337 2.06 3.19 8.77
N LEU A 338 1.38 3.56 9.85
CA LEU A 338 0.29 4.54 9.81
C LEU A 338 0.74 5.99 9.56
N CYS A 339 2.01 6.32 9.84
CA CYS A 339 2.63 7.58 9.42
C CYS A 339 2.99 7.55 7.92
N MET A 340 3.32 6.37 7.37
CA MET A 340 3.62 6.17 5.95
C MET A 340 2.36 6.22 5.08
N TYR A 341 1.26 5.57 5.47
CA TYR A 341 -0.05 5.66 4.78
C TYR A 341 -0.63 7.08 4.76
N SER A 342 -0.10 7.96 5.62
CA SER A 342 -0.49 9.36 5.71
C SER A 342 0.28 10.28 4.75
N HIS A 343 1.19 9.75 3.93
CA HIS A 343 1.99 10.59 3.02
C HIS A 343 1.11 11.41 2.07
N PRO A 344 1.43 12.70 1.83
CA PRO A 344 0.63 13.57 0.98
C PRO A 344 0.35 12.97 -0.39
N VAL A 345 1.28 12.28 -1.05
CA VAL A 345 1.00 11.69 -2.38
C VAL A 345 -0.05 10.57 -2.32
N ILE A 346 -0.09 9.80 -1.23
CA ILE A 346 -1.14 8.80 -0.98
C ILE A 346 -2.48 9.48 -0.70
N LEU A 347 -2.47 10.68 -0.10
CA LEU A 347 -3.67 11.42 0.30
C LEU A 347 -4.15 12.48 -0.73
N SER A 348 -3.28 12.99 -1.60
CA SER A 348 -3.46 14.21 -2.39
C SER A 348 -3.94 13.95 -3.81
N HIS A 349 -3.57 12.83 -4.43
CA HIS A 349 -4.08 12.51 -5.77
C HIS A 349 -5.50 11.94 -5.74
N ALA A 350 -5.90 11.39 -4.59
CA ALA A 350 -7.29 11.21 -4.27
C ALA A 350 -8.04 12.54 -4.12
N ASN A 351 -7.42 13.72 -4.31
CA ASN A 351 -8.09 15.03 -4.35
C ASN A 351 -8.04 15.71 -5.73
N GLN A 352 -7.04 15.47 -6.59
CA GLN A 352 -7.00 16.07 -7.93
C GLN A 352 -8.13 15.54 -8.84
N HIS A 353 -8.49 14.26 -8.72
CA HIS A 353 -9.67 13.68 -9.41
C HIS A 353 -10.96 13.72 -8.55
N SER A 354 -10.87 14.03 -7.26
CA SER A 354 -12.05 14.06 -6.36
C SER A 354 -12.69 15.44 -6.20
N ARG A 355 -12.68 16.25 -7.27
CA ARG A 355 -13.76 17.25 -7.45
C ARG A 355 -15.15 16.59 -7.46
N ILE A 356 -15.22 15.26 -7.64
CA ILE A 356 -16.47 14.49 -7.68
C ILE A 356 -16.80 13.79 -6.34
N PHE A 357 -15.84 13.59 -5.41
CA PHE A 357 -16.07 12.77 -4.19
C PHE A 357 -15.76 13.40 -2.83
N SER A 358 -15.49 14.71 -2.73
CA SER A 358 -15.44 15.33 -1.40
C SER A 358 -15.77 16.82 -1.43
N ARG A 359 -16.83 17.22 -0.71
CA ARG A 359 -17.15 18.63 -0.41
C ARG A 359 -16.20 19.27 0.60
N CYS A 360 -15.24 18.53 1.16
CA CYS A 360 -14.16 19.05 1.99
C CYS A 360 -12.85 18.34 1.58
N SER A 361 -12.05 18.98 0.71
CA SER A 361 -10.67 18.57 0.44
C SER A 361 -9.70 19.66 0.82
N PHE A 362 -8.60 19.21 1.43
CA PHE A 362 -7.56 19.98 2.08
C PHE A 362 -6.80 20.87 1.07
N PRO A 363 -6.68 22.19 1.30
CA PRO A 363 -5.65 22.95 0.62
C PRO A 363 -4.29 22.55 1.21
N ILE A 364 -3.43 21.96 0.37
CA ILE A 364 -2.00 21.89 0.64
C ILE A 364 -1.45 23.24 0.18
N THR A 365 -1.00 24.08 1.10
CA THR A 365 -0.22 25.27 0.77
C THR A 365 1.14 24.83 0.23
N PRO A 366 1.56 25.27 -0.98
CA PRO A 366 2.94 25.11 -1.41
C PRO A 366 3.82 25.96 -0.49
N GLY A 367 4.80 25.31 0.14
CA GLY A 367 5.89 25.94 0.89
C GLY A 367 7.20 25.59 0.23
#